data_AF-A0A9N9EI62-F1
#
_entry.id   AF-A0A9N9EI62-F1
#
_cell.length_a   1.000
_cell.length_b   1.000
_cell.length_c   1.000
_cell.angle_alpha   90.00
_cell.angle_beta   90.00
_cell.angle_gamma   90.00
#
_symmetry.space_group_name_H-M   'P 1'
#
loop_
_entity.id
_entity.type
_entity.pdbx_description
1 polymer ?
#
loop_
_entity_poly.entity_id
_entity_poly.type
_entity_poly.pdbx_seq_one_letter_code
_entity_poly.pdbx_strand_id
1 'polypeptide(L)' 'HLASNIDEITAEQLERTFRTNIFGMFYLTKHAVKHMNKGSNIINTTSVTAYHGHPQLMDYASTK' A
#
# COMPACT_ATOMS: atom_id res chain seq x y z
N HIS A 1 11.31 8.28 0.01
CA HIS A 1 10.39 7.48 0.85
C HIS A 1 10.20 8.15 2.20
N LEU A 2 11.28 8.49 2.91
CA LEU A 2 11.16 9.48 3.99
C LEU A 2 10.95 10.87 3.39
N ALA A 3 9.96 11.60 3.91
CA ALA A 3 9.68 13.00 3.60
C ALA A 3 9.14 13.66 4.87
N SER A 4 9.77 14.72 5.35
CA SER A 4 9.42 15.35 6.63
C SER A 4 8.25 16.32 6.49
N ASN A 5 7.96 16.76 5.27
CA ASN A 5 6.82 17.61 4.93
C ASN A 5 6.15 17.14 3.63
N ILE A 6 4.91 17.55 3.42
CA ILE A 6 4.08 17.13 2.28
C ILE A 6 4.62 17.63 0.93
N ASP A 7 5.23 18.80 0.90
CA ASP A 7 5.83 19.43 -0.29
C ASP A 7 7.13 18.74 -0.75
N GLU A 8 7.74 17.91 0.09
CA GLU A 8 8.88 17.07 -0.28
C GLU A 8 8.47 15.79 -1.04
N ILE A 9 7.18 15.43 -1.02
CA ILE A 9 6.68 14.22 -1.69
C ILE A 9 6.47 14.52 -3.17
N THR A 10 7.38 14.00 -4.01
CA THR A 10 7.22 14.11 -5.46
C THR A 10 6.10 13.22 -5.98
N ALA A 11 5.55 13.56 -7.14
CA ALA A 11 4.52 12.76 -7.81
C ALA A 11 5.02 11.34 -8.08
N GLU A 12 6.28 11.18 -8.49
CA GLU A 12 6.91 9.89 -8.77
C GLU A 12 7.04 9.03 -7.51
N GLN A 13 7.40 9.64 -6.37
CA GLN A 13 7.43 8.94 -5.09
C GLN A 13 6.03 8.45 -4.71
N LEU A 14 5.04 9.35 -4.73
CA LEU A 14 3.66 9.03 -4.37
C LEU A 14 3.11 7.91 -5.25
N GLU A 15 3.28 8.05 -6.57
CA GLU A 15 2.82 7.05 -7.54
C GLU A 15 3.49 5.71 -7.31
N ARG A 16 4.82 5.69 -7.11
CA ARG A 16 5.54 4.44 -6.82
C ARG A 16 4.98 3.76 -5.58
N THR A 17 4.78 4.49 -4.49
CA THR A 17 4.26 3.95 -3.22
C THR A 17 2.87 3.33 -3.41
N PHE A 18 1.94 4.04 -4.07
CA PHE A 18 0.59 3.54 -4.34
C PHE A 18 0.55 2.39 -5.34
N ARG A 19 1.35 2.46 -6.40
CA ARG A 19 1.44 1.41 -7.43
C ARG A 19 1.92 0.10 -6.83
N THR A 20 2.87 0.15 -5.90
CA THR A 20 3.35 -1.05 -5.20
C THR A 20 2.35 -1.56 -4.17
N ASN A 21 1.85 -0.71 -3.26
CA ASN A 21 1.11 -1.17 -2.08
C ASN A 21 -0.39 -1.35 -2.32
N ILE A 22 -0.99 -0.52 -3.18
CA ILE A 22 -2.43 -0.58 -3.46
C ILE A 22 -2.66 -1.29 -4.80
N PHE A 23 -2.13 -0.75 -5.90
CA PHE A 23 -2.45 -1.31 -7.23
C PHE A 23 -1.92 -2.72 -7.40
N GLY A 24 -0.69 -3.00 -6.94
CA GLY A 24 -0.12 -4.34 -6.93
C GLY A 24 -1.00 -5.35 -6.19
N MET A 25 -1.51 -4.99 -5.02
CA MET A 25 -2.44 -5.82 -4.24
C MET A 25 -3.73 -6.11 -5.03
N PHE A 26 -4.38 -5.07 -5.59
CA PHE A 26 -5.59 -5.25 -6.38
C PHE A 26 -5.38 -6.12 -7.62
N TYR A 27 -4.27 -5.92 -8.35
CA TYR A 27 -3.96 -6.72 -9.54
C TYR A 27 -3.68 -8.17 -9.16
N LEU A 28 -2.86 -8.41 -8.14
CA LEU A 28 -2.60 -9.76 -7.65
C LEU A 28 -3.90 -10.46 -7.27
N THR A 29 -4.71 -9.83 -6.43
CA THR A 29 -5.99 -10.39 -5.97
C THR A 29 -6.91 -10.69 -7.15
N LYS A 30 -7.07 -9.76 -8.11
CA LYS A 30 -7.93 -9.94 -9.29
C LYS A 30 -7.58 -11.18 -10.12
N HIS A 31 -6.30 -11.53 -10.19
CA HIS A 31 -5.85 -12.72 -10.91
C HIS A 31 -5.86 -13.97 -10.03
N ALA A 32 -5.44 -13.86 -8.77
CA ALA A 32 -5.38 -14.98 -7.82
C ALA A 32 -6.76 -15.59 -7.54
N VAL A 33 -7.81 -14.77 -7.44
CA VAL A 33 -9.18 -15.25 -7.14
C VAL A 33 -9.71 -16.26 -8.14
N LYS A 34 -9.22 -16.25 -9.38
CA LYS A 34 -9.61 -17.23 -10.42
C LYS A 34 -9.10 -18.64 -10.14
N HIS A 35 -8.13 -18.77 -9.23
CA HIS A 35 -7.47 -20.02 -8.86
C HIS A 35 -7.80 -20.44 -7.41
N MET A 36 -8.63 -19.67 -6.70
CA MET A 36 -9.00 -19.96 -5.32
C MET A 36 -10.11 -21.01 -5.25
N ASN A 37 -9.94 -21.97 -4.35
CA ASN A 37 -10.92 -23.02 -4.08
C ASN A 37 -11.75 -22.66 -2.84
N LYS A 38 -12.80 -23.45 -2.57
CA LYS A 38 -13.58 -23.31 -1.33
C LYS A 38 -12.65 -23.40 -0.12
N GLY A 39 -12.69 -22.39 0.74
CA GLY A 39 -11.86 -22.30 1.95
C GLY A 39 -10.50 -21.60 1.74
N SER A 40 -10.15 -21.17 0.53
CA SER A 40 -8.96 -20.34 0.30
C SER A 40 -9.13 -18.93 0.90
N ASN A 41 -8.01 -18.34 1.34
CA ASN A 41 -7.98 -16.99 1.91
C ASN A 41 -6.81 -16.19 1.31
N ILE A 42 -7.00 -14.87 1.16
CA ILE A 42 -5.92 -13.92 0.85
C ILE A 42 -5.72 -13.06 2.10
N ILE A 43 -4.48 -12.97 2.58
CA ILE A 43 -4.11 -12.17 3.74
C ILE A 43 -3.15 -11.09 3.27
N ASN A 44 -3.51 -9.83 3.51
CA ASN A 44 -2.68 -8.67 3.19
C ASN A 44 -2.06 -8.10 4.46
N THR A 45 -0.78 -7.74 4.39
CA THR A 45 -0.06 -7.15 5.52
C THR A 45 -0.16 -5.63 5.49
N THR A 46 -0.75 -5.06 6.53
CA THR A 46 -0.76 -3.62 6.81
C THR A 46 0.30 -3.26 7.88
N SER A 47 0.24 -2.05 8.44
CA SER A 47 1.17 -1.50 9.42
C SER A 47 0.42 -0.71 10.50
N VAL A 48 1.01 -0.61 11.69
CA VAL A 48 0.54 0.28 12.78
C VAL A 48 0.43 1.74 12.35
N THR A 49 1.21 2.14 11.34
CA THR A 49 1.20 3.48 10.75
C THR A 49 -0.12 3.82 10.06
N ALA A 50 -0.93 2.83 9.68
CA ALA A 50 -2.31 3.05 9.20
C ALA A 50 -3.18 3.78 10.25
N TYR A 51 -2.93 3.48 11.53
CA TYR A 51 -3.71 4.01 12.65
C TYR A 51 -3.09 5.27 13.26
N HIS A 52 -1.77 5.26 13.45
CA HIS A 52 -1.08 6.34 14.16
C HIS A 52 -0.45 7.38 13.23
N GLY A 53 -0.42 7.12 11.92
CA GLY A 53 0.43 7.86 11.00
C GLY A 53 1.91 7.68 11.34
N HIS A 54 2.76 8.40 10.60
CA HIS A 54 4.16 8.57 10.95
C HIS A 54 4.66 9.84 10.25
N PRO A 55 5.26 10.82 10.97
CA PRO A 55 5.56 12.14 10.42
C PRO A 55 6.37 12.10 9.12
N GLN A 56 7.26 11.11 8.99
CA GLN A 56 8.13 10.99 7.82
C GLN A 56 7.65 10.00 6.74
N LEU A 57 6.52 9.32 6.93
CA LEU A 57 6.04 8.22 6.06
C LEU A 57 4.59 8.46 5.62
N MET A 58 4.24 9.70 5.25
CA MET A 58 2.86 10.09 4.92
C MET A 58 2.28 9.28 3.74
N ASP A 59 3.04 9.13 2.65
CA ASP A 59 2.62 8.36 1.48
C ASP A 59 2.49 6.87 1.79
N TYR A 60 3.43 6.30 2.55
CA TYR A 60 3.38 4.90 2.97
C TYR A 60 2.20 4.64 3.89
N ALA A 61 2.01 5.45 4.95
CA ALA A 61 0.91 5.32 5.90
C ALA A 61 -0.46 5.40 5.19
N SER A 62 -0.57 6.23 4.15
CA SER A 62 -1.79 6.34 3.33
C SER A 62 -2.11 5.07 2.52
N THR A 63 -1.17 4.13 2.40
CA THR A 63 -1.35 2.85 1.68
C THR A 63 -1.51 1.63 2.58
N LYS A 64 -1.61 1.85 3.90
CA LYS A 64 -1.72 0.80 4.91
C LYS A 64 -3.02 0.98 5.67
#